data_AF-A0A2H4VDW8-F1
#
_entry.id   AF-A0A2H4VDW8-F1
#
_cell.length_a   1.000
_cell.length_b   1.000
_cell.length_c   1.000
_cell.angle_alpha   90.00
_cell.angle_beta   90.00
_cell.angle_gamma   90.00
#
_symmetry.space_group_name_H-M   'P 1'
#
loop_
_entity.id
_entity.type
_entity.pdbx_description
1 polymer ?
#
loop_
_entity_poly.entity_id
_entity_poly.type
_entity_poly.pdbx_seq_one_letter_code
_entity_poly.pdbx_strand_id
1 'polypeptide(L)'
;MLILSLALSGVVAAANSSKSFPTTEPAPVPYTSSVTSTYILPPLGTGFIVGYYINPSVTPLSKINFTELEKSGITDIYVRVSNDNYASVLPDAKKRADAVGIKTHAWVFPGFRYASEVAGMNIGVHLDVETYEMPSYIPEIKAMQEATQGVTFSLCVKPEIWDGNQYYNQIVPLCDYIVPMLYIGDYPHGLSGLKYWAWIYNILYPRKIVAGLQTYQSYQNTTPVSKGTLYSEIRAVQPNTRGVILFRYGLSNFSD
;
A
#
# COMPACT_ATOMS: atom_id res chain seq x y z
N MET A 1 -8.14 -6.64 73.87
CA MET A 1 -7.54 -5.31 74.12
C MET A 1 -6.03 -5.45 73.99
N LEU A 2 -5.48 -5.17 72.80
CA LEU A 2 -4.19 -4.51 72.59
C LEU A 2 -4.11 -4.13 71.11
N ILE A 3 -3.97 -2.84 70.86
CA ILE A 3 -3.72 -2.23 69.56
C ILE A 3 -2.20 -2.13 69.43
N LEU A 4 -1.62 -2.48 68.27
CA LEU A 4 -0.46 -1.75 67.76
C LEU A 4 -0.36 -1.83 66.23
N SER A 5 -0.32 -0.63 65.67
CA SER A 5 -0.35 -0.21 64.27
C SER A 5 1.03 -0.29 63.61
N LEU A 6 1.09 -0.40 62.27
CA LEU A 6 2.14 0.11 61.34
C LEU A 6 1.94 -0.58 59.97
N ALA A 7 2.11 -0.01 58.79
CA ALA A 7 1.97 1.31 58.17
C ALA A 7 1.98 1.02 56.64
N LEU A 8 1.29 1.84 55.83
CA LEU A 8 1.33 1.76 54.37
C LEU A 8 2.76 1.97 53.82
N SER A 9 3.19 1.14 52.87
CA SER A 9 3.82 1.58 51.60
C SER A 9 4.21 0.37 50.75
N GLY A 10 3.88 0.40 49.47
CA GLY A 10 4.18 -0.66 48.52
C GLY A 10 3.55 -0.39 47.16
N VAL A 11 4.11 0.60 46.47
CA VAL A 11 3.80 0.96 45.09
C VAL A 11 3.99 -0.26 44.19
N VAL A 12 2.99 -0.61 43.39
CA VAL A 12 3.11 -1.58 42.30
C VAL A 12 3.98 -0.94 41.22
N ALA A 13 5.24 -1.33 41.13
CA ALA A 13 6.09 -0.98 40.02
C ALA A 13 5.63 -1.76 38.78
N ALA A 14 5.00 -1.06 37.83
CA ALA A 14 4.82 -1.57 36.48
C ALA A 14 6.20 -1.74 35.83
N ALA A 15 6.59 -2.97 35.51
CA ALA A 15 7.81 -3.25 34.78
C ALA A 15 7.69 -2.71 33.35
N ASN A 16 8.27 -1.54 33.11
CA ASN A 16 8.63 -1.07 31.77
C ASN A 16 9.65 -2.04 31.17
N SER A 17 9.21 -2.93 30.29
CA SER A 17 10.11 -3.66 29.40
C SER A 17 10.21 -2.93 28.06
N SER A 18 10.92 -1.80 28.05
CA SER A 18 11.46 -1.25 26.80
C SER A 18 12.53 -2.22 26.31
N LYS A 19 12.17 -3.15 25.42
CA LYS A 19 13.16 -3.94 24.68
C LYS A 19 13.87 -2.99 23.71
N SER A 20 15.10 -2.63 24.04
CA SER A 20 16.03 -1.97 23.13
C SER A 20 16.40 -2.96 22.02
N PHE A 21 16.27 -2.53 20.77
CA PHE A 21 16.77 -3.26 19.61
C PHE A 21 18.26 -2.94 19.40
N PRO A 22 19.10 -3.93 19.03
CA PRO A 22 20.49 -3.67 18.70
C PRO A 22 20.61 -2.82 17.44
N THR A 23 21.29 -1.68 17.55
CA THR A 23 21.43 -0.61 16.54
C THR A 23 22.58 -0.83 15.55
N THR A 24 22.75 -2.05 15.04
CA THR A 24 23.73 -2.29 13.97
C THR A 24 23.12 -3.13 12.86
N GLU A 25 22.17 -2.52 12.15
CA GLU A 25 21.84 -2.90 10.78
C GLU A 25 23.03 -2.48 9.89
N PRO A 26 23.58 -3.36 9.03
CA PRO A 26 24.65 -2.98 8.12
C PRO A 26 24.16 -1.84 7.21
N ALA A 27 25.05 -0.90 6.89
CA ALA A 27 24.73 0.23 6.03
C ALA A 27 24.07 -0.25 4.73
N PRO A 28 22.96 0.37 4.29
CA PRO A 28 22.27 -0.05 3.07
C PRO A 28 23.21 0.07 1.88
N VAL A 29 23.39 -1.03 1.16
CA VAL A 29 24.17 -1.08 -0.08
C VAL A 29 23.37 -0.37 -1.17
N PRO A 30 23.95 0.61 -1.90
CA PRO A 30 23.26 1.24 -3.03
C PRO A 30 22.80 0.20 -4.04
N TYR A 31 21.51 0.17 -4.33
CA TYR A 31 20.95 -0.67 -5.38
C TYR A 31 21.43 -0.17 -6.74
N THR A 32 22.37 -0.88 -7.36
CA THR A 32 22.74 -0.69 -8.77
C THR A 32 22.20 -1.86 -9.58
N SER A 33 21.05 -1.68 -10.23
CA SER A 33 20.57 -2.63 -11.24
C SER A 33 21.53 -2.60 -12.44
N SER A 34 22.20 -3.71 -12.72
CA SER A 34 23.13 -3.84 -13.86
C SER A 34 22.43 -4.15 -15.19
N VAL A 35 21.11 -3.99 -15.27
CA VAL A 35 20.33 -4.34 -16.47
C VAL A 35 20.16 -3.12 -17.38
N THR A 36 21.09 -2.92 -18.31
CA THR A 36 20.86 -2.11 -19.51
C THR A 36 19.92 -2.87 -20.44
N SER A 37 18.64 -2.48 -20.48
CA SER A 37 17.62 -3.15 -21.30
C SER A 37 17.47 -2.47 -22.66
N THR A 38 17.79 -3.21 -23.73
CA THR A 38 17.50 -2.87 -25.15
C THR A 38 16.16 -3.47 -25.63
N TYR A 39 15.26 -3.86 -24.72
CA TYR A 39 13.99 -4.47 -25.10
C TYR A 39 12.93 -3.41 -25.42
N ILE A 40 12.54 -3.36 -26.69
CA ILE A 40 11.35 -2.65 -27.16
C ILE A 40 10.12 -3.36 -26.59
N LEU A 41 9.31 -2.56 -25.88
CA LEU A 41 8.11 -2.97 -25.17
C LEU A 41 7.05 -3.53 -26.14
N PRO A 42 6.31 -4.60 -25.80
CA PRO A 42 4.93 -4.68 -26.30
C PRO A 42 4.16 -3.47 -25.72
N PRO A 43 3.18 -2.91 -26.44
CA PRO A 43 2.42 -1.77 -25.95
C PRO A 43 1.90 -2.06 -24.54
N LEU A 44 1.99 -1.09 -23.64
CA LEU A 44 1.17 -1.09 -22.42
C LEU A 44 -0.27 -1.38 -22.89
N GLY A 45 -0.75 -2.58 -22.58
CA GLY A 45 -2.10 -2.96 -22.96
C GLY A 45 -3.05 -1.97 -22.33
N THR A 46 -3.89 -1.34 -23.14
CA THR A 46 -5.08 -0.64 -22.67
C THR A 46 -5.86 -1.61 -21.77
N GLY A 47 -5.78 -1.45 -20.45
CA GLY A 47 -6.43 -2.33 -19.48
C GLY A 47 -5.55 -2.96 -18.39
N PHE A 48 -4.23 -2.68 -18.34
CA PHE A 48 -3.44 -2.97 -17.14
C PHE A 48 -3.67 -1.85 -16.12
N ILE A 49 -4.19 -2.15 -14.93
CA ILE A 49 -4.39 -1.14 -13.89
C ILE A 49 -3.00 -0.60 -13.52
N VAL A 50 -2.76 0.68 -13.73
CA VAL A 50 -1.58 1.39 -13.21
C VAL A 50 -2.12 2.43 -12.23
N GLY A 51 -2.00 2.11 -10.95
CA GLY A 51 -2.44 2.97 -9.86
C GLY A 51 -1.31 3.83 -9.32
N TYR A 52 -1.66 4.91 -8.60
CA TYR A 52 -0.69 5.70 -7.88
C TYR A 52 -1.15 6.04 -6.46
N TYR A 53 -0.31 5.78 -5.46
CA TYR A 53 -0.49 6.34 -4.13
C TYR A 53 -0.16 7.82 -4.10
N ILE A 54 -1.04 8.62 -3.52
CA ILE A 54 -0.89 10.06 -3.34
C ILE A 54 -1.04 10.34 -1.85
N ASN A 55 -0.06 11.02 -1.25
CA ASN A 55 -0.16 11.55 0.10
C ASN A 55 -0.27 13.09 0.02
N PRO A 56 -1.47 13.67 0.14
CA PRO A 56 -1.67 15.12 0.00
C PRO A 56 -0.89 15.97 1.00
N SER A 57 -0.50 15.41 2.16
CA SER A 57 0.35 16.11 3.14
C SER A 57 1.80 16.24 2.69
N VAL A 58 2.23 15.45 1.70
CA VAL A 58 3.59 15.48 1.11
C VAL A 58 3.55 16.15 -0.27
N THR A 59 2.62 15.70 -1.12
CA THR A 59 2.42 16.25 -2.46
C THR A 59 0.98 16.75 -2.57
N PRO A 60 0.74 18.07 -2.37
CA PRO A 60 -0.60 18.64 -2.46
C PRO A 60 -1.27 18.35 -3.80
N LEU A 61 -2.58 18.09 -3.80
CA LEU A 61 -3.35 17.79 -5.01
C LEU A 61 -3.23 18.88 -6.09
N SER A 62 -3.04 20.14 -5.68
CA SER A 62 -2.83 21.27 -6.58
C SER A 62 -1.52 21.20 -7.37
N LYS A 63 -0.55 20.39 -6.94
CA LYS A 63 0.73 20.19 -7.63
C LYS A 63 0.73 18.96 -8.55
N ILE A 64 -0.38 18.22 -8.61
CA ILE A 64 -0.47 16.98 -9.38
C ILE A 64 -1.07 17.30 -10.75
N ASN A 65 -0.37 16.91 -11.82
CA ASN A 65 -0.89 17.00 -13.18
C ASN A 65 -1.67 15.72 -13.54
N PHE A 66 -2.97 15.73 -13.28
CA PHE A 66 -3.87 14.60 -13.56
C PHE A 66 -3.94 14.24 -15.05
N THR A 67 -3.79 15.20 -15.94
CA THR A 67 -3.75 14.94 -17.39
C THR A 67 -2.47 14.20 -17.79
N GLU A 68 -1.33 14.48 -17.18
CA GLU A 68 -0.10 13.71 -17.40
C GLU A 68 -0.18 12.31 -16.80
N LEU A 69 -0.84 12.14 -15.65
CA LEU A 69 -1.12 10.82 -15.09
C LEU A 69 -1.93 9.97 -16.08
N GLU A 70 -3.04 10.51 -16.59
CA GLU A 70 -3.90 9.83 -17.57
C GLU A 70 -3.10 9.44 -18.83
N LYS A 71 -2.36 10.39 -19.42
CA LYS A 71 -1.50 10.14 -20.60
C LYS A 71 -0.41 9.09 -20.35
N SER A 72 0.03 8.95 -19.09
CA SER A 72 1.00 7.93 -18.67
C SER A 72 0.37 6.55 -18.44
N GLY A 73 -0.95 6.42 -18.67
CA GLY A 73 -1.70 5.18 -18.49
C GLY A 73 -2.18 4.94 -17.06
N ILE A 74 -2.13 5.94 -16.18
CA ILE A 74 -2.69 5.83 -14.82
C ILE A 74 -4.21 5.81 -14.90
N THR A 75 -4.83 4.79 -14.31
CA THR A 75 -6.28 4.60 -14.31
C THR A 75 -6.92 4.86 -12.94
N ASP A 76 -6.13 4.77 -11.88
CA ASP A 76 -6.60 4.80 -10.49
C ASP A 76 -5.62 5.62 -9.62
N ILE A 77 -6.14 6.42 -8.71
CA ILE A 77 -5.36 7.07 -7.66
C ILE A 77 -5.85 6.69 -6.27
N TYR A 78 -4.91 6.55 -5.36
CA TYR A 78 -5.13 6.10 -3.98
C TYR A 78 -4.71 7.22 -3.04
N VAL A 79 -5.68 8.01 -2.58
CA VAL A 79 -5.45 9.27 -1.89
C VAL A 79 -5.47 9.06 -0.39
N ARG A 80 -4.35 9.34 0.28
CA ARG A 80 -4.23 9.20 1.73
C ARG A 80 -5.17 10.15 2.45
N VAL A 81 -6.04 9.61 3.30
CA VAL A 81 -6.92 10.39 4.18
C VAL A 81 -7.02 9.76 5.57
N SER A 82 -7.49 10.55 6.53
CA SER A 82 -7.81 10.14 7.89
C SER A 82 -9.28 10.47 8.22
N ASN A 83 -9.72 10.03 9.40
CA ASN A 83 -11.03 10.40 9.94
C ASN A 83 -11.27 11.92 9.97
N ASP A 84 -10.20 12.71 10.11
CA ASP A 84 -10.30 14.17 10.30
C ASP A 84 -10.36 14.96 9.00
N ASN A 85 -9.92 14.39 7.87
CA ASN A 85 -9.72 15.15 6.63
C ASN A 85 -10.39 14.56 5.37
N TYR A 86 -10.95 13.35 5.43
CA TYR A 86 -11.52 12.70 4.24
C TYR A 86 -12.57 13.58 3.54
N ALA A 87 -13.44 14.24 4.31
CA ALA A 87 -14.54 15.04 3.79
C ALA A 87 -14.07 16.31 3.05
N SER A 88 -12.88 16.83 3.35
CA SER A 88 -12.32 18.00 2.64
C SER A 88 -11.39 17.60 1.49
N VAL A 89 -10.67 16.48 1.62
CA VAL A 89 -9.67 16.05 0.64
C VAL A 89 -10.28 15.27 -0.52
N LEU A 90 -11.16 14.31 -0.24
CA LEU A 90 -11.68 13.39 -1.26
C LEU A 90 -12.53 14.07 -2.34
N PRO A 91 -13.40 15.05 -2.03
CA PRO A 91 -14.15 15.74 -3.08
C PRO A 91 -13.28 16.50 -4.09
N ASP A 92 -12.20 17.17 -3.63
CA ASP A 92 -11.26 17.85 -4.54
C ASP A 92 -10.47 16.85 -5.38
N ALA A 93 -9.97 15.77 -4.77
CA ALA A 93 -9.27 14.71 -5.48
C ALA A 93 -10.16 14.06 -6.55
N LYS A 94 -11.38 13.68 -6.18
CA LYS A 94 -12.36 13.08 -7.08
C LYS A 94 -12.68 14.01 -8.25
N LYS A 95 -12.97 15.29 -7.98
CA LYS A 95 -13.28 16.27 -9.04
C LYS A 95 -12.15 16.37 -10.07
N ARG A 96 -10.89 16.37 -9.63
CA ARG A 96 -9.72 16.46 -10.51
C ARG A 96 -9.49 15.18 -11.30
N ALA A 97 -9.65 14.02 -10.65
CA ALA A 97 -9.49 12.72 -11.28
C ALA A 97 -10.59 12.42 -12.30
N ASP A 98 -11.86 12.68 -11.94
CA ASP A 98 -13.02 12.48 -12.81
C ASP A 98 -12.91 13.33 -14.09
N ALA A 99 -12.33 14.53 -14.01
CA ALA A 99 -12.13 15.42 -15.16
C ALA A 99 -11.21 14.83 -16.25
N VAL A 100 -10.42 13.81 -15.92
CA VAL A 100 -9.55 13.08 -16.85
C VAL A 100 -9.88 11.59 -16.91
N GLY A 101 -11.00 11.15 -16.33
CA GLY A 101 -11.42 9.74 -16.35
C GLY A 101 -10.63 8.79 -15.45
N ILE A 102 -9.90 9.31 -14.45
CA ILE A 102 -9.19 8.51 -13.45
C ILE A 102 -10.11 8.21 -12.26
N LYS A 103 -10.09 6.97 -11.77
CA LYS A 103 -10.85 6.55 -10.59
C LYS A 103 -10.14 6.97 -9.31
N THR A 104 -10.94 7.35 -8.30
CA THR A 104 -10.43 7.73 -6.99
C THR A 104 -10.74 6.65 -5.96
N HIS A 105 -9.72 6.30 -5.15
CA HIS A 105 -9.84 5.44 -3.98
C HIS A 105 -9.31 6.20 -2.75
N ALA A 106 -10.02 6.10 -1.63
CA ALA A 106 -9.53 6.56 -0.34
C ALA A 106 -8.53 5.55 0.21
N TRP A 107 -7.27 5.95 0.34
CA TRP A 107 -6.24 5.19 1.02
C TRP A 107 -6.28 5.50 2.53
N VAL A 108 -6.65 4.51 3.32
CA VAL A 108 -6.92 4.63 4.75
C VAL A 108 -6.22 3.54 5.54
N PHE A 109 -6.05 3.74 6.84
CA PHE A 109 -5.47 2.78 7.77
C PHE A 109 -6.54 2.24 8.73
N PRO A 110 -6.28 1.14 9.45
CA PRO A 110 -7.19 0.64 10.48
C PRO A 110 -7.65 1.71 11.47
N GLY A 111 -8.91 1.63 11.86
CA GLY A 111 -9.63 2.63 12.66
C GLY A 111 -10.34 3.71 11.84
N PHE A 112 -10.36 3.62 10.51
CA PHE A 112 -11.13 4.55 9.66
C PHE A 112 -12.64 4.26 9.76
N ARG A 113 -13.43 5.27 10.10
CA ARG A 113 -14.85 5.10 10.48
C ARG A 113 -15.85 5.50 9.40
N TYR A 114 -15.38 6.09 8.30
CA TYR A 114 -16.24 6.74 7.30
C TYR A 114 -16.31 5.99 5.97
N ALA A 115 -16.14 4.66 5.98
CA ALA A 115 -16.12 3.85 4.77
C ALA A 115 -17.43 3.95 3.96
N SER A 116 -18.58 4.01 4.66
CA SER A 116 -19.89 4.13 4.02
C SER A 116 -20.10 5.50 3.37
N GLU A 117 -19.66 6.57 4.03
CA GLU A 117 -19.73 7.93 3.51
C GLU A 117 -18.82 8.09 2.29
N VAL A 118 -17.62 7.51 2.31
CA VAL A 118 -16.72 7.47 1.15
C VAL A 118 -17.37 6.72 -0.01
N ALA A 119 -17.98 5.56 0.24
CA ALA A 119 -18.72 4.82 -0.78
C ALA A 119 -19.89 5.64 -1.36
N GLY A 120 -20.61 6.40 -0.51
CA GLY A 120 -21.65 7.33 -0.92
C GLY A 120 -21.16 8.46 -1.86
N MET A 121 -19.86 8.77 -1.87
CA MET A 121 -19.22 9.69 -2.83
C MET A 121 -18.86 9.02 -4.17
N ASN A 122 -19.18 7.73 -4.34
CA ASN A 122 -18.71 6.89 -5.45
C ASN A 122 -17.17 6.87 -5.55
N ILE A 123 -16.51 6.70 -4.40
CA ILE A 123 -15.07 6.58 -4.23
C ILE A 123 -14.80 5.19 -3.64
N GLY A 124 -13.83 4.48 -4.21
CA GLY A 124 -13.43 3.17 -3.67
C GLY A 124 -12.70 3.33 -2.33
N VAL A 125 -12.63 2.27 -1.54
CA VAL A 125 -11.88 2.25 -0.28
C VAL A 125 -10.74 1.26 -0.37
N HIS A 126 -9.56 1.73 -0.03
CA HIS A 126 -8.32 0.98 -0.05
C HIS A 126 -7.71 1.00 1.36
N LEU A 127 -7.94 -0.08 2.11
CA LEU A 127 -7.48 -0.21 3.48
C LEU A 127 -6.07 -0.78 3.51
N ASP A 128 -5.16 -0.04 4.12
CA ASP A 128 -3.74 -0.38 4.24
C ASP A 128 -3.45 -0.98 5.62
N VAL A 129 -3.29 -2.30 5.66
CA VAL A 129 -3.13 -3.09 6.89
C VAL A 129 -1.69 -3.60 6.99
N GLU A 130 -0.80 -2.73 7.47
CA GLU A 130 0.61 -3.05 7.75
C GLU A 130 0.76 -3.67 9.15
N THR A 131 0.58 -4.99 9.27
CA THR A 131 0.60 -5.67 10.59
C THR A 131 1.21 -7.08 10.52
N TYR A 132 1.56 -7.62 11.69
CA TYR A 132 1.84 -9.05 11.88
C TYR A 132 0.69 -9.78 12.61
N GLU A 133 -0.36 -9.05 13.00
CA GLU A 133 -1.53 -9.56 13.75
C GLU A 133 -2.81 -9.46 12.92
N MET A 134 -2.75 -9.83 11.62
CA MET A 134 -3.88 -9.72 10.68
C MET A 134 -5.22 -10.26 11.23
N PRO A 135 -5.27 -11.39 11.98
CA PRO A 135 -6.54 -11.91 12.50
C PRO A 135 -7.32 -10.91 13.36
N SER A 136 -6.63 -9.99 14.05
CA SER A 136 -7.26 -8.95 14.87
C SER A 136 -8.04 -7.91 14.05
N TYR A 137 -7.70 -7.74 12.76
CA TYR A 137 -8.33 -6.78 11.86
C TYR A 137 -9.44 -7.38 11.00
N ILE A 138 -9.62 -8.71 10.98
CA ILE A 138 -10.68 -9.37 10.20
C ILE A 138 -12.08 -8.80 10.49
N PRO A 139 -12.49 -8.54 11.74
CA PRO A 139 -13.79 -7.93 12.02
C PRO A 139 -13.97 -6.56 11.36
N GLU A 140 -12.92 -5.72 11.38
CA GLU A 140 -12.94 -4.41 10.73
C GLU A 140 -13.00 -4.54 9.21
N ILE A 141 -12.20 -5.43 8.61
CA ILE A 141 -12.21 -5.69 7.17
C ILE A 141 -13.61 -6.10 6.70
N LYS A 142 -14.31 -6.96 7.46
CA LYS A 142 -15.70 -7.36 7.16
C LYS A 142 -16.66 -6.18 7.24
N ALA A 143 -16.57 -5.37 8.28
CA ALA A 143 -17.41 -4.20 8.45
C ALA A 143 -17.20 -3.18 7.31
N MET A 144 -15.95 -2.97 6.90
CA MET A 144 -15.63 -2.09 5.77
C MET A 144 -16.16 -2.66 4.45
N GLN A 145 -15.98 -3.96 4.19
CA GLN A 145 -16.55 -4.62 3.00
C GLN A 145 -18.07 -4.41 2.89
N GLU A 146 -18.80 -4.51 4.01
CA GLU A 146 -20.24 -4.26 4.05
C GLU A 146 -20.57 -2.77 3.85
N ALA A 147 -19.81 -1.87 4.48
CA ALA A 147 -20.00 -0.43 4.36
C ALA A 147 -19.77 0.08 2.93
N THR A 148 -18.95 -0.61 2.13
CA THR A 148 -18.52 -0.19 0.80
C THR A 148 -19.23 -0.91 -0.34
N GLN A 149 -20.40 -1.52 -0.10
CA GLN A 149 -21.18 -2.15 -1.16
C GLN A 149 -21.47 -1.15 -2.30
N GLY A 150 -21.21 -1.58 -3.54
CA GLY A 150 -21.43 -0.76 -4.75
C GLY A 150 -20.19 0.02 -5.23
N VAL A 151 -19.13 0.08 -4.44
CA VAL A 151 -17.82 0.61 -4.86
C VAL A 151 -16.72 -0.42 -4.66
N THR A 152 -15.51 -0.13 -5.15
CA THR A 152 -14.36 -1.02 -4.94
C THR A 152 -13.93 -1.01 -3.47
N PHE A 153 -13.73 -2.20 -2.90
CA PHE A 153 -13.02 -2.39 -1.63
C PHE A 153 -11.78 -3.24 -1.84
N SER A 154 -10.62 -2.72 -1.44
CA SER A 154 -9.33 -3.39 -1.63
C SER A 154 -8.45 -3.27 -0.39
N LEU A 155 -7.49 -4.20 -0.26
CA LEU A 155 -6.56 -4.25 0.86
C LEU A 155 -5.13 -4.07 0.36
N CYS A 156 -4.36 -3.16 0.98
CA CYS A 156 -2.89 -3.19 0.92
C CYS A 156 -2.37 -3.94 2.13
N VAL A 157 -1.43 -4.83 1.92
CA VAL A 157 -0.90 -5.67 3.00
C VAL A 157 0.57 -6.00 2.75
N LYS A 158 1.28 -6.31 3.82
CA LYS A 158 2.59 -6.97 3.73
C LYS A 158 2.47 -8.25 2.88
N PRO A 159 3.55 -8.67 2.20
CA PRO A 159 3.51 -9.85 1.34
C PRO A 159 3.50 -11.14 2.18
N GLU A 160 2.45 -11.96 2.02
CA GLU A 160 2.28 -13.26 2.69
C GLU A 160 3.49 -14.18 2.51
N ILE A 161 3.97 -14.77 3.60
CA ILE A 161 5.18 -15.63 3.71
C ILE A 161 6.49 -14.86 3.47
N TRP A 162 6.51 -13.96 2.50
CA TRP A 162 7.66 -13.10 2.19
C TRP A 162 8.02 -12.22 3.41
N ASP A 163 7.04 -11.60 4.07
CA ASP A 163 7.20 -10.80 5.29
C ASP A 163 6.22 -11.27 6.38
N GLY A 164 6.32 -12.55 6.73
CA GLY A 164 5.49 -13.18 7.76
C GLY A 164 4.09 -13.60 7.27
N ASN A 165 3.32 -14.20 8.18
CA ASN A 165 1.99 -14.72 7.87
C ASN A 165 0.95 -13.58 7.88
N GLN A 166 0.28 -13.38 6.76
CA GLN A 166 -0.69 -12.30 6.55
C GLN A 166 -2.11 -12.84 6.37
N TYR A 167 -2.30 -14.15 6.56
CA TYR A 167 -3.58 -14.85 6.49
C TYR A 167 -4.39 -14.52 5.23
N TYR A 168 -3.73 -14.47 4.05
CA TYR A 168 -4.38 -14.14 2.77
C TYR A 168 -5.61 -15.00 2.48
N ASN A 169 -5.60 -16.27 2.89
CA ASN A 169 -6.75 -17.17 2.75
C ASN A 169 -8.02 -16.68 3.46
N GLN A 170 -7.89 -15.84 4.50
CA GLN A 170 -9.03 -15.28 5.24
C GLN A 170 -9.46 -13.91 4.72
N ILE A 171 -8.53 -13.10 4.22
CA ILE A 171 -8.82 -11.70 3.82
C ILE A 171 -9.11 -11.52 2.32
N VAL A 172 -8.58 -12.37 1.44
CA VAL A 172 -8.83 -12.30 -0.01
C VAL A 172 -10.33 -12.44 -0.36
N PRO A 173 -11.13 -13.30 0.30
CA PRO A 173 -12.57 -13.36 0.07
C PRO A 173 -13.33 -12.10 0.47
N LEU A 174 -12.73 -11.23 1.29
CA LEU A 174 -13.36 -10.06 1.87
C LEU A 174 -13.11 -8.77 1.09
N CYS A 175 -12.44 -8.84 -0.06
CA CYS A 175 -12.10 -7.67 -0.88
C CYS A 175 -12.17 -8.00 -2.39
N ASP A 176 -12.27 -6.96 -3.22
CA ASP A 176 -12.30 -7.10 -4.68
C ASP A 176 -10.94 -7.52 -5.24
N TYR A 177 -9.88 -6.98 -4.67
CA TYR A 177 -8.48 -7.34 -4.93
C TYR A 177 -7.60 -6.99 -3.72
N ILE A 178 -6.45 -7.65 -3.67
CA ILE A 178 -5.41 -7.45 -2.67
C ILE A 178 -4.14 -6.92 -3.33
N VAL A 179 -3.45 -6.05 -2.59
CA VAL A 179 -2.24 -5.36 -2.99
C VAL A 179 -1.11 -5.77 -2.06
N PRO A 180 -0.38 -6.85 -2.37
CA PRO A 180 0.83 -7.17 -1.63
C PRO A 180 1.89 -6.10 -1.90
N MET A 181 2.51 -5.61 -0.84
CA MET A 181 3.66 -4.68 -0.90
C MET A 181 4.91 -5.43 -1.38
N LEU A 182 5.14 -5.50 -2.69
CA LEU A 182 6.29 -6.22 -3.27
C LEU A 182 7.51 -5.29 -3.36
N TYR A 183 7.87 -4.70 -2.22
CA TYR A 183 8.85 -3.62 -2.08
C TYR A 183 10.29 -4.15 -2.00
N ILE A 184 10.95 -4.33 -3.14
CA ILE A 184 12.27 -4.98 -3.22
C ILE A 184 13.42 -4.23 -2.51
N GLY A 185 13.23 -2.96 -2.18
CA GLY A 185 14.23 -2.19 -1.44
C GLY A 185 14.03 -2.24 0.08
N ASP A 186 12.83 -2.65 0.52
CA ASP A 186 12.51 -2.89 1.92
C ASP A 186 12.54 -4.39 2.28
N TYR A 187 12.64 -5.27 1.28
CA TYR A 187 12.72 -6.72 1.46
C TYR A 187 13.90 -7.34 0.72
N PRO A 188 14.53 -8.42 1.23
CA PRO A 188 15.77 -8.99 0.68
C PRO A 188 15.55 -9.84 -0.59
N HIS A 189 14.84 -9.32 -1.59
CA HIS A 189 14.49 -10.03 -2.82
C HIS A 189 14.73 -9.17 -4.06
N GLY A 190 15.20 -9.80 -5.13
CA GLY A 190 15.33 -9.17 -6.46
C GLY A 190 14.17 -9.48 -7.40
N LEU A 191 14.34 -9.13 -8.67
CA LEU A 191 13.34 -9.36 -9.73
C LEU A 191 12.85 -10.82 -9.83
N SER A 192 13.74 -11.79 -9.61
CA SER A 192 13.36 -13.22 -9.58
C SER A 192 12.38 -13.55 -8.46
N GLY A 193 12.58 -12.96 -7.27
CA GLY A 193 11.67 -13.14 -6.13
C GLY A 193 10.32 -12.48 -6.40
N LEU A 194 10.32 -11.26 -6.92
CA LEU A 194 9.12 -10.53 -7.30
C LEU A 194 8.29 -11.29 -8.35
N LYS A 195 8.93 -11.84 -9.40
CA LYS A 195 8.27 -12.70 -10.39
C LYS A 195 7.70 -13.99 -9.77
N TYR A 196 8.48 -14.64 -8.92
CA TYR A 196 8.09 -15.90 -8.28
C TYR A 196 6.88 -15.72 -7.36
N TRP A 197 6.91 -14.71 -6.48
CA TRP A 197 5.81 -14.46 -5.56
C TRP A 197 4.54 -13.98 -6.25
N ALA A 198 4.65 -13.12 -7.26
CA ALA A 198 3.51 -12.76 -8.10
C ALA A 198 2.86 -13.99 -8.75
N TRP A 199 3.68 -14.93 -9.25
CA TRP A 199 3.19 -16.20 -9.79
C TRP A 199 2.50 -17.08 -8.75
N ILE A 200 3.12 -17.27 -7.56
CA ILE A 200 2.52 -18.03 -6.46
C ILE A 200 1.17 -17.45 -6.04
N TYR A 201 1.10 -16.13 -5.81
CA TYR A 201 -0.14 -15.49 -5.40
C TYR A 201 -1.22 -15.59 -6.48
N ASN A 202 -0.86 -15.56 -7.76
CA ASN A 202 -1.83 -15.75 -8.84
C ASN A 202 -2.37 -17.19 -8.92
N ILE A 203 -1.54 -18.19 -8.57
CA ILE A 203 -2.01 -19.59 -8.46
C ILE A 203 -3.01 -19.72 -7.32
N LEU A 204 -2.68 -19.16 -6.15
CA LEU A 204 -3.49 -19.29 -4.94
C LEU A 204 -4.77 -18.43 -5.00
N TYR A 205 -4.66 -17.24 -5.59
CA TYR A 205 -5.70 -16.22 -5.61
C TYR A 205 -5.87 -15.64 -7.02
N PRO A 206 -6.32 -16.48 -7.98
CA PRO A 206 -6.39 -16.09 -9.38
C PRO A 206 -7.25 -14.85 -9.55
N ARG A 207 -6.74 -13.88 -10.32
CA ARG A 207 -7.42 -12.61 -10.60
C ARG A 207 -7.74 -11.76 -9.36
N LYS A 208 -7.06 -11.97 -8.24
CA LYS A 208 -7.20 -11.12 -7.04
C LYS A 208 -6.00 -10.22 -6.78
N ILE A 209 -4.87 -10.45 -7.45
CA ILE A 209 -3.62 -9.75 -7.15
C ILE A 209 -3.43 -8.52 -8.03
N VAL A 210 -3.12 -7.38 -7.40
CA VAL A 210 -2.58 -6.16 -8.01
C VAL A 210 -1.28 -5.85 -7.28
N ALA A 211 -0.12 -5.79 -7.93
CA ALA A 211 1.15 -5.65 -7.22
C ALA A 211 1.38 -4.21 -6.72
N GLY A 212 1.69 -4.03 -5.43
CA GLY A 212 2.25 -2.77 -4.92
C GLY A 212 3.75 -2.71 -5.19
N LEU A 213 4.21 -1.70 -5.91
CA LEU A 213 5.63 -1.50 -6.25
C LEU A 213 6.14 -0.18 -5.69
N GLN A 214 7.28 -0.20 -5.00
CA GLN A 214 7.94 1.01 -4.52
C GLN A 214 8.61 1.77 -5.68
N THR A 215 8.65 3.09 -5.61
CA THR A 215 9.23 3.96 -6.66
C THR A 215 10.53 4.66 -6.24
N TYR A 216 11.01 4.38 -5.04
CA TYR A 216 12.22 4.93 -4.44
C TYR A 216 13.03 3.81 -3.79
N GLN A 217 14.27 4.08 -3.37
CA GLN A 217 15.22 3.01 -3.00
C GLN A 217 14.81 2.21 -1.76
N SER A 218 14.33 2.83 -0.69
CA SER A 218 13.81 2.16 0.51
C SER A 218 13.18 3.18 1.47
N TYR A 219 12.57 2.75 2.57
CA TYR A 219 12.07 3.66 3.60
C TYR A 219 13.17 4.57 4.19
N GLN A 220 14.42 4.07 4.25
CA GLN A 220 15.58 4.81 4.74
C GLN A 220 16.18 5.72 3.67
N ASN A 221 15.95 5.41 2.39
CA ASN A 221 16.46 6.17 1.26
C ASN A 221 15.36 6.45 0.24
N THR A 222 14.76 7.64 0.35
CA THR A 222 13.65 8.07 -0.50
C THR A 222 14.08 8.58 -1.88
N THR A 223 15.34 8.36 -2.29
CA THR A 223 15.80 8.68 -3.64
C THR A 223 14.99 7.87 -4.66
N PRO A 224 14.33 8.51 -5.64
CA PRO A 224 13.59 7.81 -6.69
C PRO A 224 14.46 6.81 -7.44
N VAL A 225 13.93 5.63 -7.73
CA VAL A 225 14.63 4.66 -8.59
C VAL A 225 14.53 5.09 -10.06
N SER A 226 15.39 4.54 -10.91
CA SER A 226 15.35 4.85 -12.34
C SER A 226 14.06 4.33 -13.00
N LYS A 227 13.62 4.99 -14.07
CA LYS A 227 12.49 4.54 -14.89
C LYS A 227 12.71 3.13 -15.45
N GLY A 228 13.95 2.78 -15.82
CA GLY A 228 14.33 1.44 -16.28
C GLY A 228 14.21 0.36 -15.20
N THR A 229 14.50 0.70 -13.94
CA THR A 229 14.29 -0.17 -12.78
C THR A 229 12.79 -0.44 -12.59
N LEU A 230 11.97 0.61 -12.51
CA LEU A 230 10.51 0.47 -12.38
C LEU A 230 9.89 -0.36 -13.50
N TYR A 231 10.26 -0.11 -14.76
CA TYR A 231 9.75 -0.92 -15.86
C TYR A 231 10.17 -2.39 -15.77
N SER A 232 11.34 -2.68 -15.22
CA SER A 232 11.78 -4.07 -15.03
C SER A 232 10.98 -4.78 -13.95
N GLU A 233 10.64 -4.08 -12.86
CA GLU A 233 9.75 -4.60 -11.81
C GLU A 233 8.32 -4.80 -12.32
N ILE A 234 7.74 -3.80 -13.01
CA ILE A 234 6.41 -3.90 -13.62
C ILE A 234 6.33 -5.13 -14.55
N ARG A 235 7.33 -5.32 -15.43
CA ARG A 235 7.39 -6.48 -16.34
C ARG A 235 7.48 -7.81 -15.60
N ALA A 236 8.13 -7.85 -14.45
CA ALA A 236 8.31 -9.08 -13.69
C ALA A 236 7.00 -9.55 -13.02
N VAL A 237 6.10 -8.64 -12.61
CA VAL A 237 4.78 -8.99 -12.06
C VAL A 237 3.65 -9.06 -13.08
N GLN A 238 3.75 -8.33 -14.20
CA GLN A 238 2.66 -8.16 -15.17
C GLN A 238 2.02 -9.48 -15.66
N PRO A 239 2.75 -10.58 -15.94
CA PRO A 239 2.13 -11.83 -16.40
C PRO A 239 1.22 -12.50 -15.36
N ASN A 240 1.37 -12.16 -14.08
CA ASN A 240 0.71 -12.85 -12.97
C ASN A 240 -0.16 -11.91 -12.12
N THR A 241 -0.40 -10.68 -12.56
CA THR A 241 -1.17 -9.70 -11.80
C THR A 241 -2.17 -8.99 -12.70
N ARG A 242 -3.22 -8.43 -12.09
CA ARG A 242 -4.23 -7.61 -12.79
C ARG A 242 -3.75 -6.20 -13.09
N GLY A 243 -2.67 -5.79 -12.43
CA GLY A 243 -2.18 -4.42 -12.43
C GLY A 243 -1.06 -4.22 -11.45
N VAL A 244 -0.57 -2.99 -11.41
CA VAL A 244 0.39 -2.46 -10.44
C VAL A 244 -0.15 -1.18 -9.82
N ILE A 245 0.24 -0.90 -8.57
CA ILE A 245 0.05 0.40 -7.94
C ILE A 245 1.42 0.89 -7.47
N LEU A 246 1.77 2.11 -7.87
CA LEU A 246 3.08 2.72 -7.61
C LEU A 246 3.09 3.50 -6.30
N PHE A 247 4.01 3.16 -5.41
CA PHE A 247 4.22 3.78 -4.10
C PHE A 247 5.52 4.59 -4.09
N ARG A 248 5.50 5.92 -4.24
CA ARG A 248 4.32 6.82 -4.34
C ARG A 248 4.64 8.12 -5.08
N TYR A 249 3.58 8.87 -5.43
CA TYR A 249 3.70 10.08 -6.26
C TYR A 249 4.52 11.16 -5.56
N GLY A 250 5.39 11.83 -6.32
CA GLY A 250 6.38 12.78 -5.80
C GLY A 250 7.68 12.13 -5.30
N LEU A 251 7.78 10.80 -5.27
CA LEU A 251 9.01 10.04 -4.99
C LEU A 251 9.28 9.02 -6.11
N SER A 252 9.17 9.44 -7.37
CA SER A 252 9.19 8.54 -8.52
C SER A 252 9.59 9.26 -9.79
N ASN A 253 10.27 8.54 -10.69
CA ASN A 253 10.64 9.01 -12.03
C ASN A 253 9.76 8.37 -13.14
N PHE A 254 8.55 7.90 -12.81
CA PHE A 254 7.69 7.18 -13.76
C PHE A 254 7.06 8.11 -14.82
N SER A 255 6.56 9.27 -14.40
CA SER A 255 5.72 10.18 -15.17
C SER A 255 6.39 11.52 -15.51
N ASP A 256 7.72 11.56 -15.51
CA ASP A 256 8.49 12.71 -16.02
C ASP A 256 8.67 12.63 -17.54
#